data_AF-A0A3N9N5E3-F1
#
_entry.id   AF-A0A3N9N5E3-F1
#
_cell.length_a   1.000
_cell.length_b   1.000
_cell.length_c   1.000
_cell.angle_alpha   90.00
_cell.angle_beta   90.00
_cell.angle_gamma   90.00
#
_symmetry.space_group_name_H-M   'P 1'
#
loop_
_entity.id
_entity.type
_entity.pdbx_description
1 polymer ?
#
loop_
_entity_poly.entity_id
_entity_poly.type
_entity_poly.pdbx_seq_one_letter_code
_entity_poly.pdbx_strand_id
1 'polypeptide(L)'
;MVFRLAEIASELEGVIVGDPELIITGVGKIEEAKEGELTFLANPKYSKFLNQTKASAVIVSEEVTEGFDKSIIRTKNPYYAFLRAIHLFFPPVPLIEKGIHPTAVIGEKTQLGKNLAIGPYVVIGKRCTIGDESICMPGVVIGDDVKIGEGCTLHANVCLRERVVLGNRVVLHNGTVIGSDGFGFAPEGGRYFKIPQVGTVVIEDDVEIGANVTVDRATLGETRIKNGAKLDNLIQVAHNCTIGENTVIAAQTGLSGSTHLGRSNRIGGQVGFAGHLEVGDGVSIGAQSGVHKSVPPGEFIFGYPAKPHREEFRIQAALKKLPQLIKEVNRMRKKIEELEDKLRGVC
;
A
#
# COMPACT_ATOMS: atom_id res chain seq x y z
N MET A 1 -9.30 11.60 25.82
CA MET A 1 -10.40 12.57 25.75
C MET A 1 -11.69 11.88 26.18
N VAL A 2 -12.73 12.64 26.51
CA VAL A 2 -13.98 12.10 27.02
C VAL A 2 -15.11 12.69 26.19
N PHE A 3 -16.00 11.85 25.67
CA PHE A 3 -17.14 12.26 24.84
C PHE A 3 -18.40 11.54 25.31
N ARG A 4 -19.55 12.18 25.11
CA ARG A 4 -20.84 11.50 25.18
C ARG A 4 -21.08 10.71 23.91
N LEU A 5 -21.85 9.63 24.02
CA LEU A 5 -22.21 8.80 22.87
C LEU A 5 -22.92 9.63 21.79
N ALA A 6 -23.74 10.63 22.18
CA ALA A 6 -24.37 11.59 21.28
C ALA A 6 -23.39 12.39 20.42
N GLU A 7 -22.28 12.85 21.02
CA GLU A 7 -21.25 13.64 20.32
C GLU A 7 -20.52 12.77 19.30
N ILE A 8 -20.21 11.53 19.69
CA ILE A 8 -19.60 10.55 18.80
C ILE A 8 -20.58 10.22 17.66
N ALA A 9 -21.83 9.88 17.95
CA ALA A 9 -22.79 9.52 16.91
C ALA A 9 -23.05 10.66 15.92
N SER A 10 -23.11 11.90 16.40
CA SER A 10 -23.23 13.08 15.54
C SER A 10 -22.03 13.23 14.62
N GLU A 11 -20.81 13.03 15.15
CA GLU A 11 -19.61 13.00 14.33
C GLU A 11 -19.78 11.88 13.29
N LEU A 12 -19.99 10.64 13.70
CA LEU A 12 -20.05 9.45 12.85
C LEU A 12 -21.24 9.38 11.86
N GLU A 13 -22.14 10.37 11.85
CA GLU A 13 -23.41 10.36 11.12
C GLU A 13 -24.23 9.08 11.40
N GLY A 14 -24.16 8.61 12.66
CA GLY A 14 -24.77 7.37 13.11
C GLY A 14 -26.02 7.59 13.96
N VAL A 15 -26.90 6.59 13.99
CA VAL A 15 -28.12 6.61 14.81
C VAL A 15 -27.89 5.84 16.10
N ILE A 16 -28.16 6.47 17.24
CA ILE A 16 -28.01 5.84 18.56
C ILE A 16 -29.23 4.98 18.88
N VAL A 17 -28.98 3.80 19.42
CA VAL A 17 -29.98 3.00 20.15
C VAL A 17 -29.40 2.69 21.53
N GLY A 18 -30.09 3.10 22.60
CA GLY A 18 -29.59 3.04 23.97
C GLY A 18 -29.42 4.42 24.59
N ASP A 19 -28.51 4.55 25.55
CA ASP A 19 -28.27 5.80 26.29
C ASP A 19 -27.36 6.78 25.51
N PRO A 20 -27.85 7.95 25.06
CA PRO A 20 -27.06 8.95 24.36
C PRO A 20 -26.08 9.71 25.27
N GLU A 21 -26.33 9.76 26.58
CA GLU A 21 -25.48 10.47 27.55
C GLU A 21 -24.34 9.59 28.10
N LEU A 22 -24.28 8.32 27.64
CA LEU A 22 -23.23 7.38 28.01
C LEU A 22 -21.84 7.96 27.71
N ILE A 23 -20.98 7.94 28.72
CA ILE A 23 -19.63 8.48 28.64
C ILE A 23 -18.68 7.46 28.02
N ILE A 24 -17.97 7.87 26.97
CA ILE A 24 -16.95 7.09 26.29
C ILE A 24 -15.60 7.80 26.42
N THR A 25 -14.61 7.07 26.90
CA THR A 25 -13.25 7.56 27.21
C THR A 25 -12.18 7.04 26.26
N GLY A 26 -12.51 6.08 25.39
CA GLY A 26 -11.57 5.50 24.43
C GLY A 26 -12.21 4.57 23.43
N VAL A 27 -11.38 3.90 22.63
CA VAL A 27 -11.80 2.87 21.68
C VAL A 27 -11.00 1.59 21.89
N GLY A 28 -11.59 0.44 21.59
CA GLY A 28 -10.96 -0.87 21.80
C GLY A 28 -11.37 -1.91 20.75
N LYS A 29 -10.58 -2.97 20.62
CA LYS A 29 -10.94 -4.15 19.82
C LYS A 29 -12.11 -4.88 20.47
N ILE A 30 -13.00 -5.49 19.70
CA ILE A 30 -14.24 -6.07 20.24
C ILE A 30 -13.97 -7.15 21.30
N GLU A 31 -12.85 -7.86 21.22
CA GLU A 31 -12.42 -8.90 22.17
C GLU A 31 -11.84 -8.35 23.48
N GLU A 32 -11.22 -7.16 23.43
CA GLU A 32 -10.40 -6.61 24.52
C GLU A 32 -11.00 -5.35 25.15
N ALA A 33 -11.96 -4.72 24.46
CA ALA A 33 -12.55 -3.45 24.83
C ALA A 33 -13.16 -3.51 26.23
N LYS A 34 -12.90 -2.47 27.01
CA LYS A 34 -13.28 -2.34 28.41
C LYS A 34 -14.50 -1.43 28.57
N GLU A 35 -15.02 -1.40 29.78
CA GLU A 35 -16.03 -0.42 30.17
C GLU A 35 -15.47 1.01 29.96
N GLY A 36 -16.29 1.89 29.41
CA GLY A 36 -15.93 3.23 28.95
C GLY A 36 -15.39 3.27 27.51
N GLU A 37 -15.15 2.15 26.85
CA GLU A 37 -14.63 2.13 25.47
C GLU A 37 -15.72 1.86 24.42
N LEU A 38 -15.52 2.44 23.24
CA LEU A 38 -16.28 2.17 22.02
C LEU A 38 -15.56 1.11 21.18
N THR A 39 -16.30 0.13 20.68
CA THR A 39 -15.79 -0.84 19.71
C THR A 39 -16.66 -0.87 18.46
N PHE A 40 -16.38 -1.77 17.52
CA PHE A 40 -17.16 -1.89 16.29
C PHE A 40 -17.30 -3.34 15.83
N LEU A 41 -18.36 -3.60 15.08
CA LEU A 41 -18.57 -4.82 14.32
C LEU A 41 -18.80 -4.47 12.84
N ALA A 42 -17.77 -4.64 12.02
CA ALA A 42 -17.90 -4.58 10.56
C ALA A 42 -17.83 -5.96 9.89
N ASN A 43 -17.12 -6.92 10.49
CA ASN A 43 -16.94 -8.25 9.91
C ASN A 43 -17.84 -9.28 10.63
N PRO A 44 -18.78 -9.92 9.93
CA PRO A 44 -19.71 -10.88 10.52
C PRO A 44 -19.06 -12.03 11.31
N LYS A 45 -17.80 -12.39 11.00
CA LYS A 45 -17.03 -13.42 11.73
C LYS A 45 -16.81 -13.10 13.21
N TYR A 46 -16.88 -11.82 13.58
CA TYR A 46 -16.68 -11.34 14.95
C TYR A 46 -18.01 -11.15 15.71
N SER A 47 -19.14 -11.48 15.09
CA SER A 47 -20.48 -11.34 15.70
C SER A 47 -20.59 -12.05 17.06
N LYS A 48 -19.92 -13.20 17.22
CA LYS A 48 -19.84 -13.94 18.49
C LYS A 48 -19.31 -13.12 19.67
N PHE A 49 -18.50 -12.09 19.41
CA PHE A 49 -17.93 -11.23 20.46
C PHE A 49 -18.84 -10.10 20.90
N LEU A 50 -19.92 -9.81 20.15
CA LEU A 50 -20.89 -8.76 20.52
C LEU A 50 -21.44 -8.94 21.95
N ASN A 51 -21.76 -10.17 22.32
CA ASN A 51 -22.31 -10.48 23.65
C ASN A 51 -21.22 -10.71 24.71
N GLN A 52 -19.94 -10.77 24.31
CA GLN A 52 -18.81 -11.06 25.21
C GLN A 52 -17.97 -9.82 25.51
N THR A 53 -18.01 -8.82 24.63
CA THR A 53 -17.23 -7.59 24.76
C THR A 53 -17.58 -6.87 26.06
N LYS A 54 -16.60 -6.19 26.68
CA LYS A 54 -16.84 -5.31 27.84
C LYS A 54 -16.97 -3.85 27.43
N ALA A 55 -16.92 -3.54 26.13
CA ALA A 55 -17.19 -2.20 25.59
C ALA A 55 -18.51 -1.63 26.12
N SER A 56 -18.56 -0.32 26.38
CA SER A 56 -19.80 0.35 26.80
C SER A 56 -20.73 0.63 25.63
N ALA A 57 -20.19 0.82 24.42
CA ALA A 57 -20.97 0.96 23.21
C ALA A 57 -20.31 0.26 22.00
N VAL A 58 -21.12 -0.07 20.99
CA VAL A 58 -20.67 -0.75 19.77
C VAL A 58 -21.18 -0.05 18.51
N ILE A 59 -20.29 0.24 17.56
CA ILE A 59 -20.67 0.66 16.21
C ILE A 59 -21.04 -0.58 15.39
N VAL A 60 -22.22 -0.59 14.77
CA VAL A 60 -22.74 -1.73 14.00
C VAL A 60 -23.38 -1.28 12.68
N SER A 61 -23.61 -2.22 11.77
CA SER A 61 -24.35 -1.93 10.53
C SER A 61 -25.83 -1.70 10.81
N GLU A 62 -26.52 -1.03 9.89
CA GLU A 62 -27.98 -0.80 9.99
C GLU A 62 -28.80 -2.10 10.04
N GLU A 63 -28.27 -3.20 9.49
CA GLU A 63 -28.90 -4.53 9.49
C GLU A 63 -28.98 -5.18 10.88
N VAL A 64 -28.20 -4.69 11.84
CA VAL A 64 -28.13 -5.24 13.19
C VAL A 64 -29.25 -4.62 14.02
N THR A 65 -30.43 -5.26 14.03
CA THR A 65 -31.68 -4.68 14.57
C THR A 65 -32.02 -5.07 16.02
N GLU A 66 -31.61 -6.25 16.49
CA GLU A 66 -32.09 -6.83 17.77
C GLU A 66 -31.00 -7.61 18.52
N GLY A 67 -31.19 -7.79 19.84
CA GLY A 67 -30.38 -8.71 20.66
C GLY A 67 -29.22 -8.09 21.44
N PHE A 68 -29.35 -6.83 21.89
CA PHE A 68 -28.27 -6.11 22.58
C PHE A 68 -28.74 -5.47 23.88
N ASP A 69 -28.02 -5.77 24.96
CA ASP A 69 -28.18 -5.10 26.27
C ASP A 69 -27.35 -3.81 26.38
N LYS A 70 -26.67 -3.40 25.29
CA LYS A 70 -25.72 -2.29 25.27
C LYS A 70 -26.13 -1.21 24.28
N SER A 71 -25.67 0.02 24.53
CA SER A 71 -25.84 1.12 23.59
C SER A 71 -25.09 0.84 22.28
N ILE A 72 -25.70 1.18 21.15
CA ILE A 72 -25.10 1.01 19.81
C ILE A 72 -25.20 2.28 18.98
N ILE A 73 -24.25 2.44 18.06
CA ILE A 73 -24.30 3.44 16.98
C ILE A 73 -24.47 2.67 15.67
N ARG A 74 -25.61 2.85 14.99
CA ARG A 74 -25.89 2.27 13.68
C ARG A 74 -25.40 3.19 12.58
N THR A 75 -24.76 2.61 11.57
CA THR A 75 -24.24 3.35 10.41
C THR A 75 -24.16 2.45 9.18
N LYS A 76 -24.17 3.07 7.99
CA LYS A 76 -24.01 2.36 6.71
C LYS A 76 -22.65 1.70 6.55
N ASN A 77 -21.60 2.26 7.15
CA ASN A 77 -20.23 1.74 7.05
C ASN A 77 -19.54 1.73 8.43
N PRO A 78 -19.71 0.65 9.21
CA PRO A 78 -19.15 0.55 10.56
C PRO A 78 -17.63 0.67 10.61
N TYR A 79 -16.94 0.18 9.57
CA TYR A 79 -15.48 0.27 9.49
C TYR A 79 -15.02 1.71 9.33
N TYR A 80 -15.65 2.46 8.41
CA TYR A 80 -15.33 3.87 8.21
C TYR A 80 -15.72 4.75 9.41
N ALA A 81 -16.86 4.46 10.04
CA ALA A 81 -17.26 5.15 11.27
C ALA A 81 -16.27 4.88 12.42
N PHE A 82 -15.78 3.64 12.56
CA PHE A 82 -14.75 3.36 13.56
C PHE A 82 -13.43 4.08 13.26
N LEU A 83 -13.01 4.19 12.00
CA LEU A 83 -11.86 5.02 11.61
C LEU A 83 -12.02 6.47 12.06
N ARG A 84 -13.21 7.06 11.87
CA ARG A 84 -13.49 8.42 12.34
C ARG A 84 -13.50 8.54 13.85
N ALA A 85 -14.02 7.53 14.56
CA ALA A 85 -13.95 7.48 16.01
C ALA A 85 -12.50 7.45 16.50
N ILE A 86 -11.61 6.70 15.86
CA ILE A 86 -10.18 6.70 16.18
C ILE A 86 -9.61 8.12 16.06
N HIS A 87 -9.88 8.84 14.96
CA HIS A 87 -9.42 10.22 14.81
C HIS A 87 -9.97 11.18 15.86
N LEU A 88 -11.20 10.96 16.34
CA LEU A 88 -11.79 11.75 17.41
C LEU A 88 -11.07 11.54 18.75
N PHE A 89 -10.70 10.29 19.08
CA PHE A 89 -10.01 9.96 20.34
C PHE A 89 -8.49 10.18 20.30
N PHE A 90 -7.89 10.05 19.11
CA PHE A 90 -6.46 10.15 18.84
C PHE A 90 -6.22 11.16 17.72
N PRO A 91 -6.45 12.47 17.99
CA PRO A 91 -6.24 13.51 17.02
C PRO A 91 -4.75 13.54 16.68
N PRO A 92 -4.38 13.92 15.45
CA PRO A 92 -2.99 14.02 15.05
C PRO A 92 -2.23 14.92 16.02
N VAL A 93 -1.26 14.36 16.75
CA VAL A 93 -0.35 15.15 17.58
C VAL A 93 0.66 15.81 16.64
N PRO A 94 0.97 17.11 16.80
CA PRO A 94 2.00 17.76 16.00
C PRO A 94 3.32 16.97 16.09
N LEU A 95 3.81 16.50 14.93
CA LEU A 95 5.00 15.64 14.87
C LEU A 95 6.26 16.36 15.35
N ILE A 96 6.35 17.65 15.04
CA ILE A 96 7.38 18.60 15.47
C ILE A 96 6.76 20.01 15.58
N GLU A 97 7.45 20.91 16.27
CA GLU A 97 7.06 22.32 16.35
C GLU A 97 7.09 23.00 14.97
N LYS A 98 6.14 23.92 14.73
CA LYS A 98 6.15 24.74 13.52
C LYS A 98 7.35 25.70 13.53
N GLY A 99 7.84 26.02 12.34
CA GLY A 99 9.00 26.86 12.12
C GLY A 99 10.15 26.10 11.48
N ILE A 100 11.29 26.76 11.37
CA ILE A 100 12.51 26.20 10.82
C ILE A 100 13.50 26.05 11.96
N HIS A 101 13.93 24.82 12.23
CA HIS A 101 14.90 24.55 13.27
C HIS A 101 16.25 25.25 12.95
N PRO A 102 16.95 25.84 13.94
CA PRO A 102 18.20 26.58 13.70
C PRO A 102 19.33 25.79 13.05
N THR A 103 19.28 24.46 13.10
CA THR A 103 20.28 23.56 12.49
C THR A 103 19.92 23.10 11.08
N ALA A 104 18.77 23.51 10.55
CA ALA A 104 18.40 23.21 9.17
C ALA A 104 19.27 24.01 8.19
N VAL A 105 19.69 23.38 7.11
CA VAL A 105 20.50 23.99 6.04
C VAL A 105 19.62 24.14 4.81
N ILE A 106 19.49 25.36 4.29
CA ILE A 106 18.61 25.68 3.16
C ILE A 106 19.43 26.31 2.04
N GLY A 107 19.38 25.69 0.87
CA GLY A 107 20.11 26.12 -0.31
C GLY A 107 19.55 27.41 -0.94
N GLU A 108 20.40 28.07 -1.72
CA GLU A 108 20.07 29.31 -2.41
C GLU A 108 18.87 29.16 -3.35
N LYS A 109 18.08 30.25 -3.46
CA LYS A 109 16.91 30.36 -4.35
C LYS A 109 15.80 29.33 -4.05
N THR A 110 15.83 28.69 -2.88
CA THR A 110 14.76 27.82 -2.42
C THR A 110 13.60 28.65 -1.88
N GLN A 111 12.39 28.27 -2.28
CA GLN A 111 11.13 28.92 -1.92
C GLN A 111 10.40 28.06 -0.88
N LEU A 112 10.03 28.70 0.23
CA LEU A 112 9.38 28.06 1.36
C LEU A 112 7.97 28.62 1.54
N GLY A 113 7.00 27.74 1.68
CA GLY A 113 5.63 28.06 2.01
C GLY A 113 5.45 28.54 3.46
N LYS A 114 4.19 28.69 3.85
CA LYS A 114 3.76 29.13 5.19
C LYS A 114 3.52 27.95 6.11
N ASN A 115 3.56 28.20 7.41
CA ASN A 115 3.21 27.23 8.45
C ASN A 115 3.99 25.89 8.37
N LEU A 116 5.20 25.94 7.81
CA LEU A 116 6.08 24.77 7.70
C LEU A 116 6.55 24.30 9.07
N ALA A 117 6.93 23.03 9.15
CA ALA A 117 7.71 22.49 10.26
C ALA A 117 8.95 21.78 9.70
N ILE A 118 10.11 22.41 9.83
CA ILE A 118 11.40 21.90 9.33
C ILE A 118 12.26 21.56 10.54
N GLY A 119 12.46 20.25 10.77
CA GLY A 119 13.14 19.71 11.93
C GLY A 119 14.67 19.90 11.94
N PRO A 120 15.34 19.47 13.03
CA PRO A 120 16.78 19.56 13.15
C PRO A 120 17.51 18.76 12.07
N TYR A 121 18.61 19.34 11.58
CA TYR A 121 19.52 18.73 10.60
C TYR A 121 18.86 18.33 9.28
N VAL A 122 17.72 18.94 8.94
CA VAL A 122 17.16 18.87 7.59
C VAL A 122 18.09 19.63 6.64
N VAL A 123 18.37 19.04 5.49
CA VAL A 123 19.17 19.66 4.42
C VAL A 123 18.28 19.81 3.19
N ILE A 124 18.08 21.05 2.74
CA ILE A 124 17.34 21.39 1.53
C ILE A 124 18.32 21.96 0.50
N GLY A 125 18.34 21.38 -0.68
CA GLY A 125 19.16 21.80 -1.80
C GLY A 125 18.76 23.17 -2.36
N LYS A 126 19.35 23.52 -3.50
CA LYS A 126 19.13 24.79 -4.18
C LYS A 126 17.87 24.74 -5.04
N ARG A 127 17.25 25.91 -5.26
CA ARG A 127 16.12 26.08 -6.20
C ARG A 127 14.95 25.13 -5.93
N CYS A 128 14.76 24.73 -4.68
CA CYS A 128 13.65 23.87 -4.29
C CYS A 128 12.37 24.70 -4.08
N THR A 129 11.22 24.05 -4.11
CA THR A 129 9.95 24.63 -3.67
C THR A 129 9.32 23.70 -2.65
N ILE A 130 8.95 24.23 -1.49
CA ILE A 130 8.27 23.49 -0.41
C ILE A 130 6.93 24.18 -0.15
N GLY A 131 5.82 23.49 -0.41
CA GLY A 131 4.46 24.02 -0.25
C GLY A 131 4.04 24.18 1.20
N ASP A 132 3.01 25.00 1.41
CA ASP A 132 2.44 25.37 2.72
C ASP A 132 2.13 24.13 3.58
N GLU A 133 2.25 24.27 4.90
CA GLU A 133 1.90 23.25 5.90
C GLU A 133 2.69 21.94 5.80
N SER A 134 3.74 21.89 4.98
CA SER A 134 4.60 20.71 4.86
C SER A 134 5.52 20.54 6.07
N ILE A 135 5.76 19.27 6.42
CA ILE A 135 6.54 18.83 7.56
C ILE A 135 7.74 18.03 7.07
N CYS A 136 8.95 18.45 7.44
CA CYS A 136 10.19 17.72 7.23
C CYS A 136 10.77 17.34 8.59
N MET A 137 10.73 16.05 8.92
CA MET A 137 11.24 15.50 10.18
C MET A 137 12.78 15.50 10.21
N PRO A 138 13.41 15.22 11.38
CA PRO A 138 14.86 15.26 11.51
C PRO A 138 15.62 14.43 10.46
N GLY A 139 16.73 14.98 9.96
CA GLY A 139 17.63 14.29 9.04
C GLY A 139 17.09 14.06 7.62
N VAL A 140 15.94 14.66 7.26
CA VAL A 140 15.46 14.66 5.87
C VAL A 140 16.47 15.37 4.96
N VAL A 141 16.77 14.76 3.81
CA VAL A 141 17.67 15.32 2.80
C VAL A 141 16.91 15.52 1.50
N ILE A 142 16.89 16.76 1.01
CA ILE A 142 16.20 17.16 -0.22
C ILE A 142 17.26 17.69 -1.20
N GLY A 143 17.38 17.05 -2.36
CA GLY A 143 18.30 17.44 -3.43
C GLY A 143 17.89 18.72 -4.16
N ASP A 144 18.75 19.19 -5.06
CA ASP A 144 18.51 20.38 -5.87
C ASP A 144 17.26 20.24 -6.76
N ASP A 145 16.58 21.37 -7.02
CA ASP A 145 15.44 21.46 -7.94
C ASP A 145 14.24 20.57 -7.58
N VAL A 146 14.15 20.10 -6.32
CA VAL A 146 13.00 19.32 -5.83
C VAL A 146 11.79 20.23 -5.61
N LYS A 147 10.61 19.74 -5.98
CA LYS A 147 9.33 20.42 -5.76
C LYS A 147 8.45 19.56 -4.86
N ILE A 148 7.96 20.13 -3.78
CA ILE A 148 7.05 19.50 -2.83
C ILE A 148 5.80 20.38 -2.75
N GLY A 149 4.63 19.77 -2.94
CA GLY A 149 3.34 20.43 -2.79
C GLY A 149 2.98 20.72 -1.33
N GLU A 150 1.72 21.06 -1.11
CA GLU A 150 1.20 21.50 0.20
C GLU A 150 0.86 20.30 1.10
N GLY A 151 0.99 20.47 2.42
CA GLY A 151 0.58 19.49 3.42
C GLY A 151 1.34 18.16 3.37
N CYS A 152 2.54 18.12 2.79
CA CYS A 152 3.32 16.90 2.73
C CYS A 152 3.98 16.57 4.08
N THR A 153 4.10 15.29 4.41
CA THR A 153 4.81 14.83 5.62
C THR A 153 5.95 13.90 5.25
N LEU A 154 7.17 14.35 5.49
CA LEU A 154 8.40 13.59 5.25
C LEU A 154 8.95 13.17 6.60
N HIS A 155 8.86 11.87 6.91
CA HIS A 155 9.39 11.30 8.15
C HIS A 155 10.92 11.28 8.18
N ALA A 156 11.47 10.98 9.36
CA ALA A 156 12.90 11.14 9.60
C ALA A 156 13.75 10.31 8.62
N ASN A 157 14.85 10.91 8.18
CA ASN A 157 15.81 10.31 7.24
C ASN A 157 15.22 9.94 5.85
N VAL A 158 14.11 10.56 5.43
CA VAL A 158 13.68 10.49 4.02
C VAL A 158 14.70 11.23 3.15
N CYS A 159 15.03 10.65 1.99
CA CYS A 159 15.94 11.22 1.01
C CYS A 159 15.22 11.43 -0.33
N LEU A 160 15.13 12.68 -0.77
CA LEU A 160 14.66 13.04 -2.10
C LEU A 160 15.86 13.45 -2.94
N ARG A 161 16.07 12.76 -4.06
CA ARG A 161 17.10 13.12 -5.04
C ARG A 161 16.64 14.31 -5.89
N GLU A 162 17.60 14.89 -6.60
CA GLU A 162 17.40 16.11 -7.38
C GLU A 162 16.26 16.00 -8.40
N ARG A 163 15.54 17.11 -8.67
CA ARG A 163 14.43 17.21 -9.64
C ARG A 163 13.18 16.35 -9.35
N VAL A 164 13.11 15.66 -8.22
CA VAL A 164 11.90 14.93 -7.80
C VAL A 164 10.74 15.91 -7.62
N VAL A 165 9.54 15.48 -8.01
CA VAL A 165 8.30 16.26 -7.87
C VAL A 165 7.32 15.47 -7.02
N LEU A 166 6.89 16.06 -5.91
CA LEU A 166 5.79 15.58 -5.06
C LEU A 166 4.60 16.52 -5.23
N GLY A 167 3.40 15.95 -5.35
CA GLY A 167 2.12 16.63 -5.26
C GLY A 167 1.81 17.05 -3.82
N ASN A 168 0.51 17.14 -3.52
CA ASN A 168 0.02 17.59 -2.22
C ASN A 168 -0.34 16.41 -1.31
N ARG A 169 -0.25 16.61 0.00
CA ARG A 169 -0.64 15.63 1.03
C ARG A 169 0.07 14.28 0.88
N VAL A 170 1.29 14.31 0.34
CA VAL A 170 2.14 13.12 0.21
C VAL A 170 2.75 12.78 1.56
N VAL A 171 2.70 11.51 1.95
CA VAL A 171 3.32 11.01 3.18
C VAL A 171 4.43 10.02 2.84
N LEU A 172 5.65 10.32 3.26
CA LEU A 172 6.83 9.45 3.08
C LEU A 172 7.36 9.03 4.44
N HIS A 173 7.32 7.73 4.72
CA HIS A 173 7.77 7.16 5.99
C HIS A 173 9.30 6.98 6.04
N ASN A 174 9.80 6.74 7.25
CA ASN A 174 11.23 6.79 7.59
C ASN A 174 12.14 6.00 6.63
N GLY A 175 13.28 6.58 6.28
CA GLY A 175 14.32 5.93 5.47
C GLY A 175 13.96 5.72 3.99
N THR A 176 12.81 6.22 3.53
CA THR A 176 12.41 6.15 2.12
C THR A 176 13.35 6.97 1.23
N VAL A 177 13.74 6.41 0.09
CA VAL A 177 14.59 7.07 -0.90
C VAL A 177 13.83 7.22 -2.21
N ILE A 178 13.65 8.46 -2.67
CA ILE A 178 12.98 8.79 -3.93
C ILE A 178 13.97 9.39 -4.92
N GLY A 179 13.99 8.84 -6.12
CA GLY A 179 14.79 9.31 -7.25
C GLY A 179 16.23 8.81 -7.28
N SER A 180 16.53 7.69 -6.61
CA SER A 180 17.83 7.00 -6.76
C SER A 180 18.05 6.54 -8.21
N ASP A 181 19.30 6.31 -8.59
CA ASP A 181 19.61 5.74 -9.90
C ASP A 181 19.14 4.29 -9.97
N GLY A 182 18.28 3.97 -10.96
CA GLY A 182 17.90 2.60 -11.24
C GLY A 182 19.03 1.69 -11.72
N PHE A 183 18.72 0.40 -11.80
CA PHE A 183 19.61 -0.68 -12.25
C PHE A 183 19.81 -0.68 -13.79
N GLY A 184 20.42 0.37 -14.33
CA GLY A 184 20.77 0.47 -15.75
C GLY A 184 22.23 0.17 -16.02
N PHE A 185 22.54 -0.98 -16.62
CA PHE A 185 23.90 -1.36 -17.01
C PHE A 185 23.92 -2.02 -18.39
N ALA A 186 24.82 -1.57 -19.27
CA ALA A 186 25.05 -2.18 -20.58
C ALA A 186 26.21 -3.20 -20.50
N PRO A 187 26.02 -4.46 -20.94
CA PRO A 187 27.09 -5.43 -21.01
C PRO A 187 27.97 -5.18 -22.25
N GLU A 188 29.29 -5.09 -22.06
CA GLU A 188 30.26 -4.96 -23.16
C GLU A 188 31.58 -5.63 -22.73
N GLY A 189 32.08 -6.56 -23.54
CA GLY A 189 33.36 -7.24 -23.26
C GLY A 189 33.44 -7.97 -21.90
N GLY A 190 32.33 -8.52 -21.41
CA GLY A 190 32.28 -9.20 -20.09
C GLY A 190 32.25 -8.26 -18.88
N ARG A 191 32.11 -6.94 -19.10
CA ARG A 191 31.96 -5.92 -18.07
C ARG A 191 30.61 -5.23 -18.19
N TYR A 192 30.18 -4.57 -17.12
CA TYR A 192 28.96 -3.78 -17.08
C TYR A 192 29.31 -2.29 -16.98
N PHE A 193 28.72 -1.49 -17.88
CA PHE A 193 28.91 -0.04 -17.91
C PHE A 193 27.64 0.65 -17.43
N LYS A 194 27.76 1.57 -16.47
CA LYS A 194 26.62 2.30 -15.90
C LYS A 194 25.94 3.13 -16.99
N ILE A 195 24.64 2.95 -17.13
CA ILE A 195 23.79 3.82 -17.96
C ILE A 195 23.35 5.00 -17.07
N PRO A 196 23.69 6.25 -17.43
CA PRO A 196 23.22 7.42 -16.71
C PRO A 196 21.69 7.46 -16.63
N GLN A 197 21.15 7.68 -15.43
CA GLN A 197 19.72 7.80 -15.19
C GLN A 197 19.37 9.30 -15.13
N VAL A 198 18.89 9.85 -16.23
CA VAL A 198 18.71 11.31 -16.38
C VAL A 198 17.28 11.77 -16.19
N GLY A 199 16.32 10.85 -16.12
CA GLY A 199 14.92 11.13 -15.85
C GLY A 199 14.66 11.59 -14.41
N THR A 200 13.39 11.59 -14.02
CA THR A 200 12.93 12.01 -12.68
C THR A 200 11.91 11.03 -12.07
N VAL A 201 11.41 11.37 -10.89
CA VAL A 201 10.25 10.74 -10.25
C VAL A 201 9.18 11.80 -10.04
N VAL A 202 7.93 11.44 -10.36
CA VAL A 202 6.74 12.24 -10.07
C VAL A 202 5.82 11.44 -9.17
N ILE A 203 5.48 11.99 -8.01
CA ILE A 203 4.51 11.44 -7.07
C ILE A 203 3.35 12.43 -7.01
N GLU A 204 2.14 11.96 -7.29
CA GLU A 204 0.93 12.80 -7.29
C GLU A 204 0.33 12.92 -5.88
N ASP A 205 -0.83 13.56 -5.80
CA ASP A 205 -1.50 13.90 -4.54
C ASP A 205 -1.95 12.66 -3.74
N ASP A 206 -2.07 12.81 -2.43
CA ASP A 206 -2.63 11.82 -1.51
C ASP A 206 -1.92 10.44 -1.52
N VAL A 207 -0.70 10.39 -2.04
CA VAL A 207 0.14 9.18 -2.05
C VAL A 207 0.77 8.97 -0.68
N GLU A 208 0.79 7.72 -0.20
CA GLU A 208 1.52 7.34 1.01
C GLU A 208 2.49 6.20 0.71
N ILE A 209 3.74 6.37 1.14
CA ILE A 209 4.84 5.45 0.90
C ILE A 209 5.48 5.06 2.23
N GLY A 210 5.45 3.76 2.54
CA GLY A 210 5.96 3.15 3.76
C GLY A 210 7.47 3.24 3.93
N ALA A 211 7.96 2.81 5.09
CA ALA A 211 9.35 2.95 5.48
C ALA A 211 10.29 2.12 4.61
N ASN A 212 11.49 2.65 4.38
CA ASN A 212 12.57 2.02 3.60
C ASN A 212 12.12 1.57 2.20
N VAL A 213 11.15 2.25 1.61
CA VAL A 213 10.81 2.08 0.19
C VAL A 213 11.85 2.79 -0.67
N THR A 214 12.19 2.20 -1.81
CA THR A 214 13.03 2.85 -2.81
C THR A 214 12.27 3.01 -4.12
N VAL A 215 12.23 4.24 -4.63
CA VAL A 215 11.66 4.57 -5.93
C VAL A 215 12.75 5.13 -6.82
N ASP A 216 13.13 4.39 -7.85
CA ASP A 216 14.20 4.80 -8.75
C ASP A 216 13.67 5.82 -9.77
N ARG A 217 14.51 6.80 -10.12
CA ARG A 217 14.23 7.67 -11.27
C ARG A 217 14.29 6.87 -12.56
N ALA A 218 13.54 7.36 -13.53
CA ALA A 218 13.59 6.81 -14.87
C ALA A 218 14.96 7.01 -15.55
N THR A 219 15.30 6.12 -16.48
CA THR A 219 16.46 6.33 -17.35
C THR A 219 16.25 7.58 -18.20
N LEU A 220 15.10 7.65 -18.87
CA LEU A 220 14.58 8.79 -19.62
C LEU A 220 13.12 9.01 -19.21
N GLY A 221 12.67 10.26 -19.18
CA GLY A 221 11.30 10.60 -18.77
C GLY A 221 11.12 10.52 -17.25
N GLU A 222 10.12 9.78 -16.80
CA GLU A 222 9.70 9.75 -15.40
C GLU A 222 9.29 8.34 -14.93
N THR A 223 9.56 8.06 -13.66
CA THR A 223 8.83 7.06 -12.87
C THR A 223 7.66 7.79 -12.21
N ARG A 224 6.44 7.27 -12.29
CA ARG A 224 5.25 7.97 -11.79
C ARG A 224 4.42 7.14 -10.82
N ILE A 225 4.07 7.73 -9.68
CA ILE A 225 3.11 7.17 -8.72
C ILE A 225 1.91 8.09 -8.68
N LYS A 226 0.75 7.59 -9.10
CA LYS A 226 -0.46 8.39 -9.29
C LYS A 226 -1.29 8.56 -8.03
N ASN A 227 -2.22 9.51 -8.11
CA ASN A 227 -3.03 9.99 -7.01
C ASN A 227 -3.63 8.88 -6.14
N GLY A 228 -3.51 9.02 -4.82
CA GLY A 228 -4.12 8.13 -3.83
C GLY A 228 -3.50 6.74 -3.69
N ALA A 229 -2.42 6.42 -4.42
CA ALA A 229 -1.74 5.13 -4.29
C ALA A 229 -1.12 4.95 -2.88
N LYS A 230 -1.16 3.71 -2.37
CA LYS A 230 -0.64 3.37 -1.03
C LYS A 230 0.37 2.23 -1.13
N LEU A 231 1.62 2.52 -0.77
CA LEU A 231 2.73 1.59 -0.80
C LEU A 231 3.15 1.30 0.63
N ASP A 232 3.14 0.04 1.01
CA ASP A 232 3.63 -0.43 2.31
C ASP A 232 5.17 -0.49 2.34
N ASN A 233 5.73 -0.94 3.45
CA ASN A 233 7.15 -0.90 3.76
C ASN A 233 8.00 -1.80 2.83
N LEU A 234 9.28 -1.43 2.65
CA LEU A 234 10.31 -2.23 1.96
C LEU A 234 9.96 -2.59 0.50
N ILE A 235 9.16 -1.78 -0.17
CA ILE A 235 8.86 -1.93 -1.61
C ILE A 235 10.02 -1.40 -2.45
N GLN A 236 10.29 -2.05 -3.58
CA GLN A 236 11.15 -1.54 -4.64
C GLN A 236 10.30 -1.15 -5.85
N VAL A 237 10.42 0.10 -6.29
CA VAL A 237 9.88 0.59 -7.57
C VAL A 237 11.05 0.96 -8.48
N ALA A 238 11.35 0.13 -9.47
CA ALA A 238 12.44 0.39 -10.40
C ALA A 238 12.13 1.54 -11.39
N HIS A 239 13.14 1.90 -12.17
CA HIS A 239 13.08 2.98 -13.15
C HIS A 239 11.93 2.82 -14.15
N ASN A 240 11.34 3.93 -14.60
CA ASN A 240 10.30 3.97 -15.64
C ASN A 240 8.98 3.28 -15.28
N CYS A 241 8.78 2.89 -14.02
CA CYS A 241 7.51 2.29 -13.61
C CYS A 241 6.39 3.33 -13.51
N THR A 242 5.15 2.86 -13.69
CA THR A 242 3.95 3.64 -13.38
C THR A 242 3.08 2.87 -12.39
N ILE A 243 2.63 3.52 -11.33
CA ILE A 243 1.62 2.96 -10.41
C ILE A 243 0.35 3.81 -10.55
N GLY A 244 -0.75 3.17 -10.95
CA GLY A 244 -2.03 3.83 -11.18
C GLY A 244 -2.75 4.30 -9.92
N GLU A 245 -3.79 5.10 -10.12
CA GLU A 245 -4.55 5.76 -9.06
C GLU A 245 -5.16 4.76 -8.09
N ASN A 246 -5.14 5.07 -6.79
CA ASN A 246 -5.75 4.26 -5.72
C ASN A 246 -5.30 2.78 -5.72
N THR A 247 -4.16 2.46 -6.33
CA THR A 247 -3.54 1.14 -6.25
C THR A 247 -2.86 0.98 -4.90
N VAL A 248 -3.11 -0.16 -4.26
CA VAL A 248 -2.54 -0.51 -2.96
C VAL A 248 -1.56 -1.67 -3.10
N ILE A 249 -0.36 -1.53 -2.53
CA ILE A 249 0.73 -2.49 -2.64
C ILE A 249 1.23 -2.82 -1.24
N ALA A 250 1.14 -4.09 -0.86
CA ALA A 250 1.62 -4.58 0.43
C ALA A 250 3.15 -4.82 0.44
N ALA A 251 3.70 -4.93 1.66
CA ALA A 251 5.14 -4.86 1.91
C ALA A 251 5.98 -5.81 1.07
N GLN A 252 7.24 -5.42 0.84
CA GLN A 252 8.27 -6.23 0.17
C GLN A 252 7.95 -6.61 -1.29
N THR A 253 6.98 -5.94 -1.91
CA THR A 253 6.72 -6.08 -3.35
C THR A 253 7.83 -5.43 -4.16
N GLY A 254 8.24 -6.06 -5.26
CA GLY A 254 9.26 -5.53 -6.17
C GLY A 254 8.75 -5.38 -7.60
N LEU A 255 8.83 -4.16 -8.14
CA LEU A 255 8.56 -3.86 -9.55
C LEU A 255 9.88 -3.72 -10.30
N SER A 256 10.08 -4.54 -11.32
CA SER A 256 11.19 -4.37 -12.27
C SER A 256 10.92 -3.23 -13.26
N GLY A 257 11.98 -2.71 -13.87
CA GLY A 257 11.93 -1.51 -14.71
C GLY A 257 10.86 -1.56 -15.81
N SER A 258 10.30 -0.38 -16.11
CA SER A 258 9.26 -0.20 -17.14
C SER A 258 8.00 -1.04 -16.93
N THR A 259 7.63 -1.33 -15.67
CA THR A 259 6.36 -2.00 -15.34
C THR A 259 5.28 -0.98 -15.04
N HIS A 260 4.12 -1.13 -15.66
CA HIS A 260 3.00 -0.22 -15.54
C HIS A 260 1.80 -0.94 -14.90
N LEU A 261 1.39 -0.44 -13.73
CA LEU A 261 0.19 -0.90 -13.02
C LEU A 261 -0.95 0.09 -13.27
N GLY A 262 -2.12 -0.42 -13.65
CA GLY A 262 -3.37 0.32 -13.74
C GLY A 262 -3.90 0.82 -12.40
N ARG A 263 -5.10 1.39 -12.41
CA ARG A 263 -5.76 1.94 -11.20
C ARG A 263 -6.47 0.87 -10.38
N SER A 264 -6.66 1.15 -9.10
CA SER A 264 -7.43 0.34 -8.16
C SER A 264 -6.95 -1.12 -8.05
N ASN A 265 -5.66 -1.35 -8.27
CA ASN A 265 -5.07 -2.68 -8.11
C ASN A 265 -4.82 -3.00 -6.63
N ARG A 266 -4.90 -4.29 -6.29
CA ARG A 266 -4.63 -4.80 -4.94
C ARG A 266 -3.50 -5.83 -5.00
N ILE A 267 -2.30 -5.41 -4.65
CA ILE A 267 -1.09 -6.23 -4.76
C ILE A 267 -0.71 -6.75 -3.37
N GLY A 268 -0.73 -8.07 -3.20
CA GLY A 268 -0.36 -8.75 -1.96
C GLY A 268 1.13 -8.61 -1.63
N GLY A 269 1.51 -8.97 -0.39
CA GLY A 269 2.89 -8.81 0.06
C GLY A 269 3.85 -9.74 -0.67
N GLN A 270 5.10 -9.29 -0.84
CA GLN A 270 6.17 -10.04 -1.51
C GLN A 270 5.85 -10.46 -2.96
N VAL A 271 5.01 -9.70 -3.68
CA VAL A 271 4.80 -9.95 -5.11
C VAL A 271 6.01 -9.47 -5.90
N GLY A 272 6.45 -10.25 -6.89
CA GLY A 272 7.54 -9.88 -7.79
C GLY A 272 7.04 -9.69 -9.22
N PHE A 273 7.35 -8.56 -9.85
CA PHE A 273 7.06 -8.30 -11.25
C PHE A 273 8.35 -8.36 -12.09
N ALA A 274 8.30 -9.08 -13.22
CA ALA A 274 9.28 -8.94 -14.29
C ALA A 274 9.17 -7.54 -14.94
N GLY A 275 10.17 -7.15 -15.73
CA GLY A 275 10.20 -5.83 -16.38
C GLY A 275 9.28 -5.76 -17.59
N HIS A 276 8.96 -4.53 -18.02
CA HIS A 276 8.19 -4.27 -19.25
C HIS A 276 6.78 -4.89 -19.27
N LEU A 277 6.13 -4.95 -18.11
CA LEU A 277 4.78 -5.52 -17.99
C LEU A 277 3.70 -4.43 -17.98
N GLU A 278 2.54 -4.78 -18.49
CA GLU A 278 1.31 -3.99 -18.41
C GLU A 278 0.28 -4.76 -17.56
N VAL A 279 -0.13 -4.17 -16.44
CA VAL A 279 -1.16 -4.74 -15.55
C VAL A 279 -2.36 -3.83 -15.61
N GLY A 280 -3.49 -4.37 -16.07
CA GLY A 280 -4.74 -3.62 -16.22
C GLY A 280 -5.32 -3.10 -14.90
N ASP A 281 -6.44 -2.40 -15.01
CA ASP A 281 -7.17 -1.83 -13.88
C ASP A 281 -7.89 -2.89 -13.04
N GLY A 282 -8.02 -2.67 -11.73
CA GLY A 282 -8.82 -3.51 -10.83
C GLY A 282 -8.27 -4.92 -10.59
N VAL A 283 -7.03 -5.18 -10.97
CA VAL A 283 -6.36 -6.48 -10.81
C VAL A 283 -6.04 -6.72 -9.34
N SER A 284 -6.29 -7.95 -8.89
CA SER A 284 -5.88 -8.43 -7.57
C SER A 284 -4.81 -9.50 -7.73
N ILE A 285 -3.72 -9.39 -6.97
CA ILE A 285 -2.59 -10.33 -7.04
C ILE A 285 -2.34 -10.85 -5.62
N GLY A 286 -2.48 -12.16 -5.43
CA GLY A 286 -2.23 -12.78 -4.13
C GLY A 286 -0.75 -12.68 -3.71
N ALA A 287 -0.50 -12.66 -2.41
CA ALA A 287 0.85 -12.55 -1.84
C ALA A 287 1.82 -13.61 -2.40
N GLN A 288 3.10 -13.26 -2.47
CA GLN A 288 4.21 -14.12 -2.97
C GLN A 288 4.11 -14.56 -4.45
N SER A 289 3.18 -13.99 -5.22
CA SER A 289 3.07 -14.30 -6.65
C SER A 289 4.24 -13.74 -7.46
N GLY A 290 4.71 -14.52 -8.44
CA GLY A 290 5.65 -14.07 -9.48
C GLY A 290 4.93 -13.76 -10.80
N VAL A 291 4.91 -12.49 -11.19
CA VAL A 291 4.24 -11.99 -12.40
C VAL A 291 5.26 -11.84 -13.52
N HIS A 292 5.15 -12.69 -14.54
CA HIS A 292 6.09 -12.78 -15.65
C HIS A 292 5.48 -12.37 -17.00
N LYS A 293 4.19 -12.04 -17.03
CA LYS A 293 3.44 -11.61 -18.22
C LYS A 293 2.46 -10.51 -17.83
N SER A 294 2.13 -9.65 -18.79
CA SER A 294 1.07 -8.66 -18.67
C SER A 294 -0.26 -9.30 -18.27
N VAL A 295 -1.05 -8.59 -17.48
CA VAL A 295 -2.28 -9.10 -16.85
C VAL A 295 -3.46 -8.23 -17.32
N PRO A 296 -4.51 -8.82 -17.93
CA PRO A 296 -5.71 -8.07 -18.31
C PRO A 296 -6.42 -7.41 -17.12
N PRO A 297 -7.22 -6.35 -17.34
CA PRO A 297 -8.01 -5.71 -16.30
C PRO A 297 -8.98 -6.67 -15.58
N GLY A 298 -9.21 -6.44 -14.29
CA GLY A 298 -10.20 -7.13 -13.47
C GLY A 298 -9.82 -8.54 -13.02
N GLU A 299 -8.67 -9.05 -13.45
CA GLU A 299 -8.21 -10.40 -13.13
C GLU A 299 -7.85 -10.55 -11.64
N PHE A 300 -8.05 -11.77 -11.12
CA PHE A 300 -7.49 -12.18 -9.84
C PHE A 300 -6.52 -13.34 -10.06
N ILE A 301 -5.23 -13.04 -9.94
CA ILE A 301 -4.17 -14.03 -10.12
C ILE A 301 -3.45 -14.35 -8.81
N PHE A 302 -2.97 -15.58 -8.71
CA PHE A 302 -2.27 -16.07 -7.53
C PHE A 302 -1.35 -17.25 -7.88
N GLY A 303 -0.22 -17.33 -7.19
CA GLY A 303 0.72 -18.46 -7.18
C GLY A 303 1.54 -18.44 -5.89
N TYR A 304 2.23 -19.53 -5.59
CA TYR A 304 3.05 -19.74 -4.37
C TYR A 304 2.45 -19.18 -3.06
N PRO A 305 1.74 -20.02 -2.30
CA PRO A 305 1.81 -19.94 -0.85
C PRO A 305 2.42 -21.21 -0.27
N ALA A 306 2.90 -21.13 0.97
CA ALA A 306 3.28 -22.29 1.75
C ALA A 306 2.12 -23.29 1.89
N LYS A 307 2.42 -24.58 1.70
CA LYS A 307 1.51 -25.72 1.92
C LYS A 307 2.12 -26.67 2.95
N PRO A 308 1.35 -27.58 3.57
CA PRO A 308 1.89 -28.58 4.48
C PRO A 308 3.06 -29.36 3.85
N HIS A 309 4.18 -29.47 4.58
CA HIS A 309 5.46 -29.99 4.06
C HIS A 309 5.33 -31.30 3.26
N ARG A 310 4.64 -32.30 3.81
CA ARG A 310 4.47 -33.61 3.15
C ARG A 310 3.64 -33.54 1.88
N GLU A 311 2.68 -32.62 1.82
CA GLU A 311 1.85 -32.40 0.63
C GLU A 311 2.67 -31.74 -0.46
N GLU A 312 3.37 -30.64 -0.15
CA GLU A 312 4.17 -29.92 -1.13
C GLU A 312 5.33 -30.78 -1.68
N PHE A 313 6.01 -31.56 -0.83
CA PHE A 313 7.04 -32.49 -1.29
C PHE A 313 6.51 -33.51 -2.30
N ARG A 314 5.28 -34.02 -2.09
CA ARG A 314 4.64 -34.94 -3.03
C ARG A 314 4.28 -34.24 -4.35
N ILE A 315 3.74 -33.02 -4.27
CA ILE A 315 3.42 -32.22 -5.46
C ILE A 315 4.70 -31.93 -6.26
N GLN A 316 5.77 -31.49 -5.63
CA GLN A 316 7.07 -31.23 -6.28
C GLN A 316 7.67 -32.48 -6.93
N ALA A 317 7.61 -33.63 -6.24
CA ALA A 317 8.05 -34.90 -6.81
C ALA A 317 7.21 -35.30 -8.04
N ALA A 318 5.91 -35.03 -8.04
CA ALA A 318 5.03 -35.28 -9.18
C ALA A 318 5.30 -34.32 -10.35
N LEU A 319 5.52 -33.03 -10.08
CA LEU A 319 5.86 -32.03 -11.09
C LEU A 319 7.13 -32.40 -11.87
N LYS A 320 8.14 -32.96 -11.21
CA LYS A 320 9.35 -33.46 -11.87
C LYS A 320 9.06 -34.56 -12.92
N LYS A 321 7.99 -35.34 -12.72
CA LYS A 321 7.56 -36.40 -13.64
C LYS A 321 6.62 -35.89 -14.74
N LEU A 322 6.13 -34.65 -14.64
CA LEU A 322 5.14 -34.10 -15.58
C LEU A 322 5.56 -34.21 -17.06
N PRO A 323 6.84 -33.95 -17.46
CA PRO A 323 7.25 -34.13 -18.85
C PRO A 323 7.14 -35.58 -19.34
N GLN A 324 7.41 -36.56 -18.47
CA GLN A 324 7.27 -37.98 -18.80
C GLN A 324 5.80 -38.38 -18.89
N LEU A 325 4.97 -37.91 -17.95
CA LEU A 325 3.53 -38.14 -17.97
C LEU A 325 2.88 -37.58 -19.24
N ILE A 326 3.25 -36.38 -19.69
CA ILE A 326 2.74 -35.82 -20.97
C ILE A 326 3.09 -36.74 -22.15
N LYS A 327 4.31 -37.29 -22.20
CA LYS A 327 4.71 -38.25 -23.24
C LYS A 327 3.88 -39.53 -23.17
N GLU A 328 3.66 -40.08 -21.98
CA GLU A 328 2.85 -41.27 -21.79
C GLU A 328 1.39 -41.04 -22.18
N VAL A 329 0.80 -39.91 -21.79
CA VAL A 329 -0.57 -39.53 -22.16
C VAL A 329 -0.70 -39.43 -23.68
N ASN A 330 0.23 -38.78 -24.38
CA ASN A 330 0.21 -38.68 -25.84
C ASN A 330 0.35 -40.06 -26.51
N ARG A 331 1.22 -40.92 -25.97
CA ARG A 331 1.38 -42.31 -26.45
C ARG A 331 0.10 -43.12 -26.24
N MET A 332 -0.55 -43.00 -25.08
CA MET A 332 -1.82 -43.66 -24.79
C MET A 332 -2.92 -43.17 -25.73
N ARG A 333 -3.01 -41.86 -25.97
CA ARG A 333 -3.98 -41.26 -26.90
C ARG A 333 -3.85 -41.85 -28.30
N LYS A 334 -2.63 -41.90 -28.84
CA LYS A 334 -2.35 -42.50 -30.15
C LYS A 334 -2.78 -43.97 -30.22
N LYS A 335 -2.53 -44.73 -29.15
CA LYS A 335 -2.89 -46.15 -29.10
C LYS A 335 -4.41 -46.37 -29.00
N ILE A 336 -5.13 -45.46 -28.34
CA ILE A 336 -6.60 -45.47 -28.33
C ILE A 336 -7.14 -45.17 -29.73
N GLU A 337 -6.64 -44.13 -30.40
CA GLU A 337 -7.01 -43.80 -31.79
C GLU A 337 -6.79 -45.00 -32.73
N GLU A 338 -5.63 -45.67 -32.65
CA GLU A 338 -5.33 -46.88 -33.43
C GLU A 338 -6.29 -48.06 -33.13
N LEU A 339 -6.78 -48.18 -31.89
CA LEU A 339 -7.73 -49.23 -31.50
C LEU A 339 -9.14 -48.91 -31.98
N GLU A 340 -9.56 -47.64 -31.90
CA GLU A 340 -10.85 -47.18 -32.41
C GLU A 340 -10.96 -47.35 -33.92
N ASP A 341 -9.92 -47.01 -34.67
CA ASP A 341 -9.89 -47.18 -36.13
C ASP A 341 -10.03 -48.67 -36.51
N LYS A 342 -9.37 -49.56 -35.76
CA LYS A 342 -9.52 -51.00 -35.94
C LYS A 342 -10.93 -51.49 -35.63
N LEU A 343 -11.58 -50.95 -34.60
CA LEU A 343 -12.96 -51.29 -34.27
C LEU A 343 -13.96 -50.76 -35.32
N ARG A 344 -13.70 -49.58 -35.90
CA ARG A 344 -14.53 -49.00 -36.98
C ARG A 344 -14.33 -49.70 -38.32
N GLY A 345 -13.12 -50.20 -38.60
CA GLY A 345 -12.80 -50.95 -39.81
C GLY A 345 -13.24 -52.42 -39.80
N VAL A 346 -13.94 -52.87 -38.76
CA VAL A 346 -14.47 -54.24 -38.60
C VAL A 346 -15.99 -54.30 -38.88
N CYS A 347 -16.57 -53.25 -39.48
CA CYS A 347 -17.92 -53.29 -40.05
C CYS A 347 -17.91 -53.64 -41.54
#